data_AF-A0A517SJK5-F1
#
_entry.id   AF-A0A517SJK5-F1
#
_cell.length_a   1.000
_cell.length_b   1.000
_cell.length_c   1.000
_cell.angle_alpha   90.00
_cell.angle_beta   90.00
_cell.angle_gamma   90.00
#
_symmetry.space_group_name_H-M   'P 1'
#
loop_
_entity.id
_entity.type
_entity.pdbx_description
1 polymer ?
#
loop_
_entity_poly.entity_id
_entity_poly.type
_entity_poly.pdbx_seq_one_letter_code
_entity_poly.pdbx_strand_id
1 'polypeptide(L)'
;MTRKRDIDDHLPNLKHKDQTVPAKFKPGFLSALDGRTDLAKALRANYEELVADLGGPDELGRVKRALVERFVWLEAILQTIEHELVSGEIDRNEALGRWVQAVNSLSGLAKCLGIEKKLGNAPWLQPAKATAEAKA
;
A
#
# COMPACT_ATOMS: atom_id res chain seq x y z
N MET A 1 51.40 31.32 -23.21
CA MET A 1 50.94 30.12 -23.94
C MET A 1 49.82 29.48 -23.14
N THR A 2 48.66 29.38 -23.76
CA THR A 2 47.32 29.11 -23.21
C THR A 2 47.07 27.64 -22.85
N ARG A 3 46.32 27.35 -21.77
CA ARG A 3 45.03 26.58 -21.71
C ARG A 3 44.73 26.11 -20.28
N LYS A 4 43.65 26.63 -19.68
CA LYS A 4 42.30 26.02 -19.52
C LYS A 4 42.32 24.91 -18.44
N ARG A 5 41.83 25.25 -17.25
CA ARG A 5 40.49 24.90 -16.72
C ARG A 5 40.37 23.40 -16.47
N ASP A 6 40.33 23.03 -15.19
CA ASP A 6 39.36 22.06 -14.70
C ASP A 6 38.86 22.58 -13.36
N ILE A 7 37.70 23.23 -13.44
CA ILE A 7 36.82 23.46 -12.32
C ILE A 7 36.26 22.07 -12.06
N ASP A 8 36.74 21.40 -11.02
CA ASP A 8 36.04 20.24 -10.47
C ASP A 8 34.76 20.76 -9.81
N ASP A 9 33.81 21.05 -10.69
CA ASP A 9 32.42 21.35 -10.42
C ASP A 9 31.88 20.14 -9.65
N HIS A 10 31.88 20.23 -8.33
CA HIS A 10 31.17 19.31 -7.46
C HIS A 10 29.68 19.49 -7.72
N LEU A 11 29.21 18.97 -8.85
CA LEU A 11 27.80 18.83 -9.14
C LEU A 11 27.21 18.00 -8.01
N PRO A 12 26.25 18.53 -7.24
CA PRO A 12 25.65 17.79 -6.15
C PRO A 12 25.01 16.53 -6.72
N ASN A 13 25.37 15.39 -6.13
CA ASN A 13 24.81 14.08 -6.39
C ASN A 13 23.29 14.20 -6.58
N LEU A 14 22.83 14.03 -7.83
CA LEU A 14 21.41 13.99 -8.16
C LEU A 14 20.81 12.89 -7.30
N LYS A 15 20.03 13.26 -6.27
CA LYS A 15 19.36 12.31 -5.37
C LYS A 15 18.62 11.28 -6.22
N HIS A 16 19.20 10.09 -6.35
CA HIS A 16 18.51 8.95 -6.93
C HIS A 16 17.31 8.67 -6.03
N LYS A 17 16.11 8.83 -6.60
CA LYS A 17 14.87 8.45 -5.92
C LYS A 17 14.80 6.94 -5.82
N ASP A 18 14.24 6.44 -4.71
CA ASP A 18 14.15 5.01 -4.45
C ASP A 18 13.25 4.33 -5.50
N GLN A 19 13.73 3.22 -6.07
CA GLN A 19 12.95 2.43 -7.04
C GLN A 19 12.07 1.37 -6.37
N THR A 20 12.39 1.02 -5.13
CA THR A 20 11.68 0.02 -4.32
C THR A 20 11.01 0.68 -3.13
N VAL A 21 9.95 0.04 -2.61
CA VAL A 21 9.28 0.50 -1.39
C VAL A 21 10.22 0.31 -0.19
N PRO A 22 10.28 1.26 0.76
CA PRO A 22 11.15 1.13 1.91
C PRO A 22 10.71 -0.04 2.81
N ALA A 23 11.68 -0.83 3.29
CA ALA A 23 11.44 -1.97 4.19
C ALA A 23 10.76 -1.59 5.51
N LYS A 24 10.82 -0.32 5.91
CA LYS A 24 10.08 0.25 7.05
C LYS A 24 9.29 1.45 6.57
N PHE A 25 8.04 1.56 7.02
CA PHE A 25 7.19 2.69 6.67
C PHE A 25 7.84 4.03 7.04
N LYS A 26 7.77 4.98 6.11
CA LYS A 26 8.14 6.39 6.33
C LYS A 26 7.00 7.26 5.78
N PRO A 27 6.52 8.27 6.53
CA PRO A 27 5.58 9.23 5.98
C PRO A 27 6.14 9.92 4.74
N GLY A 28 5.32 10.11 3.72
CA GLY A 28 5.72 10.66 2.43
C GLY A 28 6.44 9.69 1.50
N PHE A 29 6.41 8.37 1.76
CA PHE A 29 7.17 7.41 0.95
C PHE A 29 6.76 7.44 -0.53
N LEU A 30 5.46 7.63 -0.83
CA LEU A 30 4.96 7.73 -2.20
C LEU A 30 5.60 8.87 -2.99
N SER A 31 5.91 9.98 -2.32
CA SER A 31 6.58 11.15 -2.93
C SER A 31 8.08 10.91 -3.13
N ALA A 32 8.68 10.06 -2.30
CA ALA A 32 10.09 9.68 -2.36
C ALA A 32 10.39 8.67 -3.48
N LEU A 33 9.42 7.85 -3.88
CA LEU A 33 9.58 6.88 -4.97
C LEU A 33 9.83 7.55 -6.33
N ASP A 34 10.70 6.93 -7.15
CA ASP A 34 10.88 7.34 -8.55
C ASP A 34 9.56 7.15 -9.31
N GLY A 35 8.91 8.26 -9.63
CA GLY A 35 7.59 8.25 -10.23
C GLY A 35 7.51 7.68 -11.64
N ARG A 36 8.64 7.35 -12.27
CA ARG A 36 8.67 6.71 -13.58
C ARG A 36 8.47 5.20 -13.51
N THR A 37 8.69 4.58 -12.34
CA THR A 37 8.50 3.14 -12.17
C THR A 37 7.02 2.79 -12.16
N ASP A 38 6.67 1.64 -12.71
CA ASP A 38 5.27 1.20 -12.76
C ASP A 38 4.73 0.91 -11.35
N LEU A 39 5.59 0.46 -10.44
CA LEU A 39 5.27 0.34 -9.02
C LEU A 39 4.85 1.69 -8.42
N ALA A 40 5.63 2.75 -8.61
CA ALA A 40 5.30 4.06 -8.05
C ALA A 40 4.00 4.63 -8.65
N LYS A 41 3.73 4.38 -9.94
CA LYS A 41 2.47 4.77 -10.58
C LYS A 41 1.29 4.01 -10.00
N ALA A 42 1.40 2.68 -9.89
CA ALA A 42 0.35 1.84 -9.33
C ALA A 42 0.02 2.23 -7.88
N LEU A 43 1.02 2.43 -7.03
CA LEU A 43 0.80 2.82 -5.63
C LEU A 43 0.17 4.22 -5.51
N ARG A 44 0.51 5.17 -6.39
CA ARG A 44 -0.17 6.48 -6.41
C ARG A 44 -1.63 6.35 -6.88
N ALA A 45 -1.88 5.56 -7.91
CA ALA A 45 -3.23 5.29 -8.39
C ALA A 45 -4.10 4.67 -7.28
N ASN A 46 -3.59 3.63 -6.58
CA ASN A 46 -4.27 3.02 -5.44
C ASN A 46 -4.55 4.03 -4.32
N TYR A 47 -3.58 4.88 -3.99
CA TYR A 47 -3.77 5.94 -2.99
C TYR A 47 -4.88 6.90 -3.40
N GLU A 48 -4.87 7.36 -4.65
CA GLU A 48 -5.86 8.29 -5.18
C GLU A 48 -7.27 7.67 -5.22
N GLU A 49 -7.39 6.42 -5.62
CA GLU A 49 -8.65 5.66 -5.61
C GLU A 49 -9.21 5.52 -4.20
N LEU A 50 -8.38 5.12 -3.23
CA LEU A 50 -8.78 5.03 -1.83
C LEU A 50 -9.20 6.38 -1.25
N VAL A 51 -8.50 7.47 -1.60
CA VAL A 51 -8.90 8.81 -1.17
C VAL A 51 -10.24 9.20 -1.79
N ALA A 52 -10.48 8.89 -3.07
CA ALA A 52 -11.73 9.16 -3.75
C ALA A 52 -12.90 8.40 -3.11
N ASP A 53 -12.73 7.10 -2.83
CA ASP A 53 -13.73 6.26 -2.16
C ASP A 53 -14.11 6.75 -0.77
N LEU A 54 -13.16 7.39 -0.08
CA LEU A 54 -13.33 7.94 1.26
C LEU A 54 -13.91 9.36 1.28
N GLY A 55 -14.31 9.91 0.12
CA GLY A 55 -14.95 11.22 -0.02
C GLY A 55 -14.10 12.30 -0.68
N GLY A 56 -12.88 11.96 -1.11
CA GLY A 56 -11.98 12.90 -1.80
C GLY A 56 -11.03 13.66 -0.87
N PRO A 57 -10.00 14.33 -1.43
CA PRO A 57 -8.88 14.89 -0.68
C PRO A 57 -9.28 16.00 0.32
N ASP A 58 -10.36 16.74 0.03
CA ASP A 58 -10.86 17.84 0.84
C ASP A 58 -11.61 17.36 2.09
N GLU A 59 -12.28 16.21 2.00
CA GLU A 59 -13.05 15.60 3.10
C GLU A 59 -12.18 14.75 4.04
N LEU A 60 -11.01 14.29 3.58
CA LEU A 60 -10.12 13.47 4.39
C LEU A 60 -9.30 14.30 5.36
N GLY A 61 -9.62 14.20 6.65
CA GLY A 61 -8.76 14.69 7.72
C GLY A 61 -7.36 14.07 7.69
N ARG A 62 -6.38 14.76 8.30
CA ARG A 62 -4.96 14.36 8.32
C ARG A 62 -4.74 12.90 8.77
N VAL A 63 -5.48 12.44 9.77
CA VAL A 63 -5.35 11.08 10.31
C VAL A 63 -5.75 10.04 9.24
N LYS A 64 -6.88 10.22 8.56
CA LYS A 64 -7.32 9.32 7.49
C LYS A 64 -6.29 9.25 6.36
N ARG A 65 -5.77 10.40 5.91
CA ARG A 65 -4.70 10.43 4.89
C ARG A 65 -3.48 9.61 5.29
N ALA A 66 -3.07 9.71 6.56
CA ALA A 66 -1.94 8.95 7.10
C ALA A 66 -2.24 7.44 7.21
N LEU A 67 -3.49 7.04 7.39
CA LEU A 67 -3.91 5.64 7.37
C LEU A 67 -3.96 5.08 5.95
N VAL A 68 -4.47 5.84 4.97
CA VAL A 68 -4.45 5.46 3.54
C VAL A 68 -3.02 5.27 3.07
N GLU A 69 -2.09 6.16 3.44
CA GLU A 69 -0.68 6.00 3.06
C GLU A 69 -0.07 4.70 3.61
N ARG A 70 -0.39 4.32 4.86
CA ARG A 70 0.05 3.04 5.44
C ARG A 70 -0.61 1.84 4.79
N PHE A 71 -1.87 1.98 4.39
CA PHE A 71 -2.63 0.94 3.69
C PHE A 71 -1.91 0.57 2.39
N VAL A 72 -1.64 1.56 1.53
CA VAL A 72 -0.94 1.37 0.26
C VAL A 72 0.48 0.84 0.45
N TRP A 73 1.19 1.30 1.50
CA TRP A 73 2.50 0.74 1.82
C TRP A 73 2.43 -0.76 2.16
N LEU A 74 1.45 -1.17 2.98
CA LEU A 74 1.27 -2.59 3.33
C LEU A 74 0.86 -3.45 2.13
N GLU A 75 0.08 -2.92 1.19
CA GLU A 75 -0.21 -3.61 -0.08
C GLU A 75 1.08 -3.90 -0.85
N ALA A 76 1.97 -2.92 -0.97
CA ALA A 76 3.26 -3.10 -1.63
C ALA A 76 4.15 -4.13 -0.93
N ILE A 77 4.16 -4.14 0.41
CA ILE A 77 4.88 -5.14 1.20
C ILE A 77 4.32 -6.54 0.97
N LEU A 78 2.99 -6.70 0.94
CA LEU A 78 2.35 -7.98 0.64
C LEU A 78 2.72 -8.48 -0.76
N GLN A 79 2.60 -7.62 -1.77
CA GLN A 79 2.99 -7.96 -3.16
C GLN A 79 4.47 -8.35 -3.25
N THR A 80 5.34 -7.68 -2.51
CA THR A 80 6.77 -8.02 -2.46
C THR A 80 6.98 -9.41 -1.87
N ILE A 81 6.37 -9.71 -0.71
CA ILE A 81 6.47 -11.03 -0.07
C ILE A 81 5.90 -12.13 -0.99
N GLU A 82 4.79 -11.87 -1.65
CA GLU A 82 4.15 -12.82 -2.58
C GLU A 82 5.04 -13.09 -3.80
N HIS A 83 5.68 -12.05 -4.33
CA HIS A 83 6.62 -12.18 -5.44
C HIS A 83 7.88 -12.95 -5.04
N GLU A 84 8.51 -12.58 -3.91
CA GLU A 84 9.68 -13.28 -3.35
C GLU A 84 9.36 -14.77 -3.10
N LEU A 85 8.14 -15.07 -2.64
CA LEU A 85 7.69 -16.44 -2.40
C LEU A 85 7.48 -17.25 -3.69
N VAL A 86 6.87 -16.65 -4.72
CA VAL A 86 6.62 -17.32 -6.01
C VAL A 86 7.90 -17.50 -6.82
N SER A 87 8.82 -16.55 -6.72
CA SER A 87 10.16 -16.62 -7.36
C SER A 87 11.10 -17.60 -6.65
N GLY A 88 10.79 -18.01 -5.43
CA GLY A 88 11.62 -18.89 -4.61
C GLY A 88 12.80 -18.18 -3.93
N GLU A 89 12.78 -16.85 -3.85
CA GLU A 89 13.78 -16.05 -3.15
C GLU A 89 13.68 -16.20 -1.62
N ILE A 90 12.48 -16.50 -1.11
CA ILE A 90 12.23 -16.79 0.31
C ILE A 90 11.45 -18.09 0.49
N ASP A 91 11.69 -18.79 1.61
CA ASP A 91 10.96 -20.02 1.93
C ASP A 91 9.55 -19.71 2.44
N ARG A 92 8.61 -20.64 2.17
CA ARG A 92 7.22 -20.54 2.63
C ARG A 92 7.10 -20.33 4.13
N ASN A 93 7.89 -21.05 4.93
CA ASN A 93 7.79 -20.98 6.39
C ASN A 93 8.24 -19.62 6.93
N GLU A 94 9.22 -19.00 6.27
CA GLU A 94 9.68 -17.64 6.58
C GLU A 94 8.64 -16.59 6.15
N ALA A 95 8.09 -16.75 4.94
CA ALA A 95 7.16 -15.81 4.34
C ALA A 95 5.81 -15.75 5.07
N LEU A 96 5.27 -16.91 5.48
CA LEU A 96 3.89 -17.01 5.96
C LEU A 96 3.62 -16.14 7.20
N GLY A 97 4.55 -16.10 8.15
CA GLY A 97 4.41 -15.27 9.35
C GLY A 97 4.37 -13.77 9.03
N ARG A 98 5.28 -13.30 8.17
CA ARG A 98 5.33 -11.90 7.71
C ARG A 98 4.06 -11.53 6.94
N TRP A 99 3.61 -12.42 6.05
CA TRP A 99 2.40 -12.23 5.26
C TRP A 99 1.15 -12.11 6.14
N VAL A 100 0.95 -13.04 7.09
CA VAL A 100 -0.20 -13.01 8.02
C VAL A 100 -0.22 -11.72 8.84
N GLN A 101 0.93 -11.26 9.34
CA GLN A 101 1.02 -10.01 10.09
C GLN A 101 0.65 -8.78 9.23
N ALA A 102 1.11 -8.75 7.98
CA ALA A 102 0.79 -7.67 7.06
C ALA A 102 -0.72 -7.67 6.69
N VAL A 103 -1.31 -8.83 6.39
CA VAL A 103 -2.76 -8.96 6.13
C VAL A 103 -3.61 -8.53 7.32
N ASN A 104 -3.23 -8.95 8.53
CA ASN A 104 -3.94 -8.56 9.75
C ASN A 104 -3.88 -7.05 9.99
N SER A 105 -2.71 -6.45 9.75
CA SER A 105 -2.51 -4.99 9.85
C SER A 105 -3.34 -4.24 8.81
N LEU A 106 -3.32 -4.70 7.56
CA LEU A 106 -4.10 -4.12 6.46
C LEU A 106 -5.61 -4.21 6.75
N SER A 107 -6.08 -5.37 7.24
CA SER A 107 -7.48 -5.57 7.65
C SER A 107 -7.90 -4.64 8.79
N GLY A 108 -7.02 -4.38 9.75
CA GLY A 108 -7.24 -3.40 10.81
C GLY A 108 -7.39 -1.98 10.26
N LEU A 109 -6.49 -1.58 9.34
CA LEU A 109 -6.56 -0.29 8.68
C LEU A 109 -7.83 -0.13 7.83
N ALA A 110 -8.25 -1.17 7.09
CA ALA A 110 -9.49 -1.15 6.30
C ALA A 110 -10.70 -0.79 7.18
N LYS A 111 -10.82 -1.43 8.34
CA LYS A 111 -11.87 -1.17 9.33
C LYS A 111 -11.81 0.26 9.85
N CYS A 112 -10.61 0.77 10.19
CA CYS A 112 -10.43 2.14 10.65
C CYS A 112 -10.77 3.19 9.59
N LEU A 113 -10.51 2.89 8.32
CA LEU A 113 -10.84 3.76 7.20
C LEU A 113 -12.35 3.77 6.90
N GLY A 114 -13.09 2.77 7.39
CA GLY A 114 -14.50 2.60 7.05
C GLY A 114 -14.68 2.04 5.64
N ILE A 115 -13.66 1.36 5.11
CA ILE A 115 -13.75 0.63 3.84
C ILE A 115 -14.54 -0.64 4.13
N GLU A 116 -15.85 -0.50 4.18
CA GLU A 116 -16.76 -1.63 4.23
C GLU A 116 -17.07 -2.04 2.80
N LYS A 117 -16.91 -3.32 2.49
CA LYS A 117 -17.51 -3.89 1.30
C LYS A 117 -19.02 -3.71 1.46
N LYS A 118 -19.60 -2.70 0.81
CA LYS A 118 -21.04 -2.71 0.55
C LYS A 118 -21.30 -4.04 -0.13
N LEU A 119 -22.10 -4.91 0.50
CA LEU A 119 -22.67 -6.06 -0.17
C LEU A 119 -23.37 -5.51 -1.40
N GLY A 120 -22.68 -5.54 -2.54
CA GLY A 120 -23.33 -5.38 -3.83
C GLY A 120 -24.48 -6.38 -3.83
N ASN A 121 -25.66 -5.93 -4.24
CA ASN A 121 -26.88 -6.73 -4.28
C ASN A 121 -26.51 -8.15 -4.73
N ALA A 122 -26.48 -9.09 -3.80
CA ALA A 122 -26.01 -10.46 -4.02
C ALA A 122 -27.27 -11.31 -4.13
N PRO A 123 -27.93 -11.36 -5.31
CA PRO A 123 -29.21 -12.03 -5.48
C PRO A 123 -29.15 -13.53 -5.15
N TRP A 124 -27.94 -14.09 -5.05
CA TRP A 124 -27.67 -15.48 -4.67
C TRP A 124 -27.47 -15.69 -3.16
N LEU A 125 -27.39 -14.64 -2.34
CA LEU A 125 -27.18 -14.73 -0.90
C LEU A 125 -28.51 -14.54 -0.16
N GLN A 126 -29.28 -15.62 -0.02
CA GLN A 126 -30.46 -15.59 0.84
C GLN A 126 -30.00 -15.64 2.30
N PRO A 127 -30.43 -14.71 3.17
CA PRO A 127 -30.12 -14.81 4.60
C PRO A 127 -30.70 -16.13 5.11
N ALA A 128 -29.88 -16.90 5.82
CA ALA A 128 -30.31 -18.17 6.41
C ALA A 128 -31.58 -17.92 7.21
N LYS A 129 -32.66 -18.66 6.88
CA LYS A 129 -33.92 -18.59 7.62
C LYS A 129 -33.60 -18.82 9.09
N ALA A 130 -33.92 -17.86 9.94
CA ALA A 130 -33.82 -18.03 11.38
C ALA A 130 -34.64 -19.25 11.76
N THR A 131 -33.96 -20.34 12.16
CA THR A 131 -34.61 -21.54 12.65
C THR A 131 -35.23 -21.20 14.00
N ALA A 132 -36.50 -20.80 13.99
CA ALA A 132 -37.30 -20.71 15.20
C ALA A 132 -37.65 -22.14 15.63
N GLU A 133 -36.73 -22.80 16.34
CA GLU A 133 -37.04 -23.94 17.19
C GLU A 133 -36.96 -23.50 18.65
N ALA A 134 -37.98 -22.79 19.10
CA ALA A 134 -38.35 -22.78 20.50
C ALA A 134 -39.04 -24.12 20.78
N LYS A 135 -38.31 -25.07 21.36
CA LYS A 135 -38.90 -26.27 21.96
C LYS A 135 -39.78 -25.87 23.14
N ALA A 136 -41.05 -26.25 23.07
CA ALA A 136 -41.95 -26.44 24.21
C ALA A 136 -41.59 -27.71 24.98
#